data_AF-A0A7S2T0N6-F1
#
_entry.id   AF-A0A7S2T0N6-F1
#
_cell.length_a   1.000
_cell.length_b   1.000
_cell.length_c   1.000
_cell.angle_alpha   90.00
_cell.angle_beta   90.00
_cell.angle_gamma   90.00
#
_symmetry.space_group_name_H-M   'P 1'
#
loop_
_entity.id
_entity.type
_entity.pdbx_description
1 polymer ?
#
loop_
_entity_poly.entity_id
_entity_poly.type
_entity_poly.pdbx_seq_one_letter_code
_entity_poly.pdbx_strand_id
1 'polypeptide(L)'
;GGCNPLHLAAHGAKHVASVDLNPAQSALCELKVQAIKRLEYEDVWKMFGEGKHENIGEIFESKLAPWLSQGSLNFWSKKLHYFKDGLYYHGAMGKVLLAVYWMQVIFGFRKKILKFTTAKTIEEQRDIWTSFWFVKVFLYMPALVFSFIQHILTLLVLNKVVCWLGLGVPPKQYNLIGSDGRGMCEYAGATLHGAAMQTLMSNDNYFYRVCMTGSFTKESCPEYLTESCFKKLKDGLVNNISVHTDYFGSVLALRKYTKVVLMDHVDWLNDQLVEELAANLQKQVVSGGRIIWRSASLNPPYVKVFSAHGFDCHCVHRITDKEYNGCIDRVNMYASFWYADRK
;
A
#
# COMPACT_ATOMS: atom_id res chain seq x y z
N GLY A 1 5.52 5.42 0.03
CA GLY A 1 5.02 6.79 -0.12
C GLY A 1 4.95 7.19 -1.59
N GLY A 2 3.94 8.02 -1.93
CA GLY A 2 3.88 8.80 -3.17
C GLY A 2 3.28 8.13 -4.41
N CYS A 3 3.02 6.81 -4.42
CA CYS A 3 2.48 6.15 -5.62
C CYS A 3 1.07 6.65 -5.99
N ASN A 4 0.16 6.76 -5.02
CA ASN A 4 -1.21 7.23 -5.28
C ASN A 4 -1.26 8.68 -5.77
N PRO A 5 -0.58 9.66 -5.14
CA PRO A 5 -0.59 11.03 -5.65
C PRO A 5 -0.04 11.16 -7.07
N LEU A 6 1.05 10.47 -7.39
CA LEU A 6 1.64 10.46 -8.73
C LEU A 6 0.69 9.84 -9.75
N HIS A 7 0.03 8.74 -9.39
CA HIS A 7 -0.95 8.08 -10.25
C HIS A 7 -2.16 8.99 -10.52
N LEU A 8 -2.72 9.64 -9.48
CA LEU A 8 -3.83 10.59 -9.65
C LEU A 8 -3.44 11.78 -10.54
N ALA A 9 -2.25 12.34 -10.35
CA ALA A 9 -1.75 13.44 -11.18
C ALA A 9 -1.58 13.01 -12.65
N ALA A 10 -1.02 11.82 -12.90
CA ALA A 10 -0.84 11.27 -14.23
C ALA A 10 -2.17 11.04 -14.98
N HIS A 11 -3.26 10.77 -14.25
CA HIS A 11 -4.61 10.60 -14.79
C HIS A 11 -5.44 11.89 -14.80
N GLY A 12 -4.77 13.04 -14.81
CA GLY A 12 -5.40 14.34 -15.10
C GLY A 12 -6.04 15.03 -13.90
N ALA A 13 -5.73 14.62 -12.67
CA ALA A 13 -6.13 15.39 -11.49
C ALA A 13 -5.53 16.81 -11.56
N LYS A 14 -6.39 17.84 -11.55
CA LYS A 14 -5.98 19.26 -11.59
C LYS A 14 -5.09 19.65 -10.42
N HIS A 15 -5.36 19.09 -9.24
CA HIS A 15 -4.52 19.24 -8.07
C HIS A 15 -4.71 18.03 -7.15
N VAL A 16 -3.60 17.53 -6.58
CA VAL A 16 -3.59 16.44 -5.61
C VAL A 16 -2.93 16.92 -4.33
N ALA A 17 -3.69 16.99 -3.24
CA ALA A 17 -3.14 17.20 -1.91
C ALA A 17 -2.84 15.84 -1.28
N SER A 18 -1.57 15.45 -1.25
CA SER A 18 -1.09 14.26 -0.54
C SER A 18 -0.83 14.60 0.91
N VAL A 19 -1.39 13.83 1.85
CA VAL A 19 -1.19 14.02 3.28
C VAL A 19 -0.82 12.70 3.93
N ASP A 20 0.15 12.73 4.84
CA ASP A 20 0.53 11.62 5.69
C ASP A 20 1.05 12.17 7.03
N LEU A 21 0.75 11.49 8.13
CA LEU A 21 1.30 11.84 9.45
C LEU A 21 2.75 11.40 9.60
N ASN A 22 3.17 10.40 8.84
CA ASN A 22 4.52 9.87 8.88
C ASN A 22 5.46 10.74 8.02
N PRO A 23 6.40 11.50 8.62
CA PRO A 23 7.31 12.35 7.88
C PRO A 23 8.18 11.56 6.89
N ALA A 24 8.45 10.28 7.13
CA ALA A 24 9.21 9.45 6.18
C ALA A 24 8.43 9.18 4.88
N GLN A 25 7.10 9.01 4.97
CA GLN A 25 6.26 8.79 3.79
C GLN A 25 6.17 10.05 2.94
N SER A 26 5.96 11.19 3.59
CA SER A 26 5.95 12.51 2.96
C SER A 26 7.31 12.85 2.34
N ALA A 27 8.42 12.59 3.06
CA ALA A 27 9.76 12.80 2.53
C ALA A 27 10.05 11.94 1.29
N LEU A 28 9.57 10.70 1.25
CA LEU A 28 9.67 9.84 0.06
C LEU A 28 8.77 10.33 -1.09
N CYS A 29 7.57 10.82 -0.79
CA CYS A 29 6.70 11.41 -1.79
C CYS A 29 7.35 12.65 -2.42
N GLU A 30 7.89 13.55 -1.61
CA GLU A 30 8.57 14.75 -2.06
C GLU A 30 9.83 14.43 -2.88
N LEU A 31 10.63 13.46 -2.43
CA LEU A 31 11.82 13.02 -3.19
C LEU A 31 11.44 12.49 -4.58
N LYS A 32 10.36 11.69 -4.69
CA LYS A 32 9.88 11.22 -6.00
C LYS A 32 9.41 12.37 -6.89
N VAL A 33 8.67 13.32 -6.31
CA VAL A 33 8.21 14.53 -7.02
C VAL A 33 9.40 15.31 -7.57
N GLN A 34 10.43 15.59 -6.77
CA GLN A 34 11.61 16.32 -7.23
C GLN A 34 12.45 15.51 -8.22
N ALA A 35 12.61 14.20 -8.01
CA ALA A 35 13.32 13.34 -8.93
C ALA A 35 12.69 13.35 -10.33
N ILE A 36 11.36 13.25 -10.43
CA ILE A 36 10.65 13.32 -11.71
C ILE A 36 10.84 14.68 -12.39
N LYS A 37 10.86 15.78 -11.62
CA LYS A 37 11.08 17.13 -12.16
C LYS A 37 12.49 17.37 -12.67
N ARG A 38 13.50 16.76 -12.05
CA ARG A 38 14.91 17.17 -12.17
C ARG A 38 15.81 16.14 -12.83
N LEU A 39 15.42 14.88 -12.85
CA LEU A 39 16.25 13.79 -13.35
C LEU A 39 15.69 13.22 -14.65
N GLU A 40 16.53 12.50 -15.38
CA GLU A 40 16.09 11.70 -16.52
C GLU A 40 15.50 10.37 -16.07
N TYR A 41 14.77 9.72 -16.98
CA TYR A 41 14.04 8.49 -16.69
C TYR A 41 14.93 7.41 -16.09
N GLU A 42 16.15 7.25 -16.59
CA GLU A 42 17.09 6.22 -16.14
C GLU A 42 17.51 6.41 -14.67
N ASP A 43 17.77 7.65 -14.25
CA ASP A 43 18.12 7.94 -12.85
C ASP A 43 16.91 7.68 -11.93
N VAL A 44 15.70 8.07 -12.36
CA VAL A 44 14.45 7.79 -11.62
C VAL A 44 14.18 6.29 -11.53
N TRP A 45 14.45 5.55 -12.62
CA TRP A 45 14.31 4.09 -12.66
C TRP A 45 15.31 3.39 -11.74
N LYS A 46 16.57 3.81 -11.73
CA LYS A 46 17.55 3.28 -10.77
C LYS A 46 17.10 3.53 -9.33
N MET A 47 16.77 4.79 -9.00
CA MET A 47 16.36 5.17 -7.65
C MET A 47 15.12 4.41 -7.15
N PHE A 48 14.08 4.27 -7.96
CA PHE A 48 12.77 3.77 -7.49
C PHE A 48 12.22 2.56 -8.24
N GLY A 49 12.83 2.14 -9.33
CA GLY A 49 12.58 0.84 -9.96
C GLY A 49 13.45 -0.22 -9.31
N GLU A 50 14.78 -0.01 -9.36
CA GLU A 50 15.77 -0.92 -8.80
C GLU A 50 15.98 -0.71 -7.29
N GLY A 51 15.62 0.47 -6.79
CA GLY A 51 15.83 0.84 -5.39
C GLY A 51 17.29 1.13 -5.07
N LYS A 52 18.15 1.32 -6.08
CA LYS A 52 19.58 1.51 -5.96
C LYS A 52 20.13 2.51 -6.96
N HIS A 53 21.11 3.30 -6.58
CA HIS A 53 21.75 4.26 -7.48
C HIS A 53 23.21 4.49 -7.07
N GLU A 54 24.14 4.15 -7.96
CA GLU A 54 25.59 4.20 -7.75
C GLU A 54 26.08 5.62 -7.39
N ASN A 55 25.57 6.63 -8.11
CA ASN A 55 25.94 8.04 -7.92
C ASN A 55 24.91 8.82 -7.06
N ILE A 56 24.21 8.16 -6.13
CA ILE A 56 23.14 8.81 -5.35
C ILE A 56 23.61 10.07 -4.60
N GLY A 57 24.86 10.08 -4.11
CA GLY A 57 25.42 11.22 -3.37
C GLY A 57 25.47 12.48 -4.24
N GLU A 58 26.10 12.37 -5.40
CA GLU A 58 26.27 13.48 -6.35
C GLU A 58 24.92 13.98 -6.89
N ILE A 59 24.04 13.07 -7.32
CA ILE A 59 22.71 13.43 -7.83
C ILE A 59 21.87 14.09 -6.74
N PHE A 60 21.92 13.56 -5.52
CA PHE A 60 21.18 14.15 -4.41
C PHE A 60 21.67 15.58 -4.14
N GLU A 61 22.98 15.79 -3.98
CA GLU A 61 23.55 17.09 -3.67
C GLU A 61 23.33 18.12 -4.77
N SER A 62 23.60 17.76 -6.03
CA SER A 62 23.58 18.69 -7.15
C SER A 62 22.17 18.95 -7.73
N LYS A 63 21.30 17.93 -7.77
CA LYS A 63 20.02 18.01 -8.50
C LYS A 63 18.78 17.99 -7.61
N LEU A 64 18.83 17.38 -6.41
CA LEU A 64 17.64 17.17 -5.58
C LEU A 64 17.60 18.05 -4.33
N ALA A 65 18.68 18.06 -3.54
CA ALA A 65 18.78 18.73 -2.24
C ALA A 65 18.35 20.21 -2.26
N PRO A 66 18.70 21.03 -3.29
CA PRO A 66 18.29 22.43 -3.34
C PRO A 66 16.77 22.64 -3.46
N TRP A 67 16.02 21.61 -3.82
CA TRP A 67 14.57 21.68 -4.10
C TRP A 67 13.72 20.93 -3.08
N LEU A 68 14.34 20.33 -2.06
CA LEU A 68 13.64 19.66 -0.98
C LEU A 68 13.32 20.63 0.15
N SER A 69 12.17 20.43 0.78
CA SER A 69 11.86 21.04 2.06
C SER A 69 12.93 20.70 3.10
N GLN A 70 13.10 21.55 4.11
CA GLN A 70 14.08 21.32 5.16
C GLN A 70 13.89 19.97 5.86
N GLY A 71 12.64 19.54 6.05
CA GLY A 71 12.31 18.24 6.65
C GLY A 71 12.80 17.06 5.79
N SER A 72 12.52 17.10 4.49
CA SER A 72 12.96 16.06 3.55
C SER A 72 14.46 16.06 3.35
N LEU A 73 15.09 17.23 3.27
CA LEU A 73 16.55 17.36 3.20
C LEU A 73 17.22 16.73 4.42
N ASN A 74 16.75 17.07 5.63
CA ASN A 74 17.27 16.52 6.88
C ASN A 74 17.06 15.00 6.99
N PHE A 75 15.96 14.50 6.42
CA PHE A 75 15.67 13.07 6.41
C PHE A 75 16.61 12.30 5.47
N TRP A 76 16.73 12.78 4.22
CA TRP A 76 17.44 12.08 3.15
C TRP A 76 18.95 12.24 3.20
N SER A 77 19.48 13.39 3.62
CA SER A 77 20.94 13.58 3.76
C SER A 77 21.58 12.54 4.68
N LYS A 78 20.83 12.07 5.69
CA LYS A 78 21.26 11.02 6.64
C LYS A 78 20.99 9.59 6.15
N LYS A 79 20.25 9.42 5.05
CA LYS A 79 19.68 8.11 4.61
C LYS A 79 19.96 7.77 3.14
N LEU A 80 20.90 8.45 2.48
CA LEU A 80 21.28 8.12 1.10
C LEU A 80 21.79 6.67 0.96
N HIS A 81 22.31 6.07 2.04
CA HIS A 81 22.67 4.64 2.07
C HIS A 81 21.49 3.71 1.74
N TYR A 82 20.24 4.16 1.88
CA TYR A 82 19.07 3.38 1.46
C TYR A 82 19.12 3.04 -0.04
N PHE A 83 19.66 3.92 -0.87
CA PHE A 83 19.85 3.68 -2.30
C PHE A 83 21.16 2.95 -2.63
N LYS A 84 21.93 2.52 -1.62
CA LYS A 84 23.09 1.63 -1.80
C LYS A 84 22.72 0.21 -1.40
N ASP A 85 22.08 0.08 -0.23
CA ASP A 85 21.75 -1.20 0.37
C ASP A 85 20.43 -1.78 -0.19
N GLY A 86 19.56 -0.91 -0.71
CA GLY A 86 18.30 -1.27 -1.39
C GLY A 86 17.10 -0.63 -0.69
N LEU A 87 16.47 0.34 -1.36
CA LEU A 87 15.45 1.23 -0.80
C LEU A 87 14.33 0.49 -0.05
N TYR A 88 13.90 -0.65 -0.60
CA TYR A 88 12.75 -1.42 -0.12
C TYR A 88 13.03 -2.29 1.13
N TYR A 89 14.29 -2.41 1.54
CA TYR A 89 14.69 -3.17 2.74
C TYR A 89 14.82 -2.28 3.99
N HIS A 90 14.42 -1.01 3.91
CA HIS A 90 14.49 -0.07 5.03
C HIS A 90 13.10 0.34 5.57
N GLY A 91 13.09 0.92 6.78
CA GLY A 91 11.87 1.21 7.53
C GLY A 91 11.33 -0.01 8.28
N ALA A 92 10.18 0.15 8.95
CA ALA A 92 9.58 -0.93 9.74
C ALA A 92 9.25 -2.16 8.87
N MET A 93 8.54 -1.95 7.76
CA MET A 93 8.24 -3.02 6.80
C MET A 93 9.50 -3.59 6.16
N GLY A 94 10.50 -2.76 5.85
CA GLY A 94 11.77 -3.24 5.29
C GLY A 94 12.48 -4.25 6.20
N LYS A 95 12.43 -4.06 7.54
CA LYS A 95 12.95 -5.04 8.50
C LYS A 95 12.18 -6.37 8.45
N VAL A 96 10.86 -6.32 8.31
CA VAL A 96 10.02 -7.52 8.13
C VAL A 96 10.40 -8.23 6.84
N LEU A 97 10.57 -7.49 5.74
CA LEU A 97 11.00 -8.04 4.45
C LEU A 97 12.40 -8.66 4.52
N LEU A 98 13.32 -8.04 5.27
CA LEU A 98 14.66 -8.58 5.48
C LEU A 98 14.62 -9.89 6.29
N ALA A 99 13.76 -9.97 7.31
CA ALA A 99 13.54 -11.21 8.07
C ALA A 99 12.96 -12.32 7.17
N VAL A 100 11.97 -11.98 6.34
CA VAL A 100 11.38 -12.90 5.36
C VAL A 100 12.40 -13.32 4.30
N TYR A 101 13.26 -12.42 3.85
CA TYR A 101 14.36 -12.72 2.93
C TYR A 101 15.34 -13.73 3.56
N TRP A 102 15.80 -13.50 4.78
CA TRP A 102 16.72 -14.43 5.45
C TRP A 102 16.06 -15.77 5.75
N MET A 103 14.77 -15.78 6.08
CA MET A 103 13.99 -17.03 6.20
C MET A 103 14.01 -17.82 4.89
N GLN A 104 13.79 -17.19 3.74
CA GLN A 104 13.88 -17.85 2.43
C GLN A 104 15.25 -18.47 2.16
N VAL A 105 16.32 -17.79 2.61
CA VAL A 105 17.70 -18.24 2.44
C VAL A 105 18.00 -19.41 3.36
N ILE A 106 17.72 -19.28 4.66
CA ILE A 106 18.00 -20.29 5.70
C ILE A 106 17.26 -21.59 5.42
N PHE A 107 15.98 -21.51 5.05
CA PHE A 107 15.14 -22.68 4.76
C PHE A 107 15.19 -23.10 3.28
N GLY A 108 16.08 -22.52 2.47
CA GLY A 108 16.40 -23.00 1.12
C GLY A 108 15.32 -22.80 0.05
N PHE A 109 14.28 -21.99 0.29
CA PHE A 109 13.18 -21.79 -0.67
C PHE A 109 13.30 -20.53 -1.54
N ARG A 110 14.40 -19.76 -1.41
CA ARG A 110 14.68 -18.54 -2.20
C ARG A 110 14.58 -18.75 -3.71
N LYS A 111 15.18 -19.82 -4.26
CA LYS A 111 15.13 -20.12 -5.70
C LYS A 111 13.70 -20.33 -6.18
N LYS A 112 12.86 -20.97 -5.36
CA LYS A 112 11.45 -21.22 -5.68
C LYS A 112 10.62 -19.94 -5.62
N ILE A 113 10.88 -19.06 -4.66
CA ILE A 113 10.26 -17.72 -4.60
C ILE A 113 10.64 -16.90 -5.83
N LEU A 114 11.90 -16.95 -6.30
CA LEU A 114 12.27 -16.27 -7.55
C LEU A 114 11.47 -16.80 -8.73
N LYS A 115 11.38 -18.13 -8.89
CA LYS A 115 10.54 -18.74 -9.94
C LYS A 115 9.08 -18.28 -9.85
N PHE A 116 8.52 -18.25 -8.64
CA PHE A 116 7.16 -17.73 -8.40
C PHE A 116 7.01 -16.29 -8.88
N THR A 117 7.98 -15.41 -8.57
CA THR A 117 7.93 -13.98 -8.97
C THR A 117 8.17 -13.74 -10.46
N THR A 118 8.71 -14.71 -11.19
CA THR A 118 9.02 -14.62 -12.62
C THR A 118 8.19 -15.55 -13.49
N ALA A 119 7.16 -16.19 -12.92
CA ALA A 119 6.26 -17.07 -13.66
C ALA A 119 5.58 -16.30 -14.80
N LYS A 120 5.47 -16.93 -15.98
CA LYS A 120 4.93 -16.27 -17.18
C LYS A 120 3.42 -16.33 -17.27
N THR A 121 2.82 -17.31 -16.60
CA THR A 121 1.38 -17.57 -16.60
C THR A 121 0.86 -17.73 -15.18
N ILE A 122 -0.43 -17.49 -14.98
CA ILE A 122 -1.03 -17.65 -13.66
C ILE A 122 -1.09 -19.13 -13.26
N GLU A 123 -1.25 -20.03 -14.21
CA GLU A 123 -1.21 -21.48 -14.02
C GLU A 123 0.14 -21.94 -13.46
N GLU A 124 1.25 -21.54 -14.11
CA GLU A 124 2.60 -21.82 -13.62
C GLU A 124 2.82 -21.27 -12.20
N GLN A 125 2.36 -20.04 -11.94
CA GLN A 125 2.48 -19.42 -10.63
C GLN A 125 1.70 -20.21 -9.56
N ARG A 126 0.48 -20.66 -9.87
CA ARG A 126 -0.38 -21.48 -9.00
C ARG A 126 0.28 -22.82 -8.67
N ASP A 127 0.90 -23.47 -9.65
CA ASP A 127 1.63 -24.73 -9.44
C ASP A 127 2.85 -24.53 -8.52
N ILE A 128 3.59 -23.42 -8.69
CA ILE A 128 4.71 -23.09 -7.81
C ILE A 128 4.21 -22.77 -6.40
N TRP A 129 3.12 -22.01 -6.28
CA TRP A 129 2.52 -21.62 -4.99
C TRP A 129 2.04 -22.83 -4.20
N THR A 130 1.20 -23.66 -4.81
CA THR A 130 0.61 -24.86 -4.18
C THR A 130 1.66 -25.95 -3.91
N SER A 131 2.83 -25.87 -4.54
CA SER A 131 3.93 -26.78 -4.25
C SER A 131 4.81 -26.34 -3.06
N PHE A 132 4.63 -25.16 -2.48
CA PHE A 132 5.30 -24.81 -1.22
C PHE A 132 4.81 -25.71 -0.09
N TRP A 133 5.76 -26.28 0.68
CA TRP A 133 5.41 -27.23 1.74
C TRP A 133 4.49 -26.60 2.79
N PHE A 134 4.72 -25.34 3.17
CA PHE A 134 3.88 -24.65 4.16
C PHE A 134 2.47 -24.41 3.63
N VAL A 135 2.31 -24.08 2.33
CA VAL A 135 0.99 -23.95 1.70
C VAL A 135 0.25 -25.30 1.74
N LYS A 136 0.93 -26.39 1.38
CA LYS A 136 0.35 -27.74 1.49
C LYS A 136 -0.06 -28.08 2.92
N VAL A 137 0.79 -27.78 3.90
CA VAL A 137 0.49 -27.98 5.31
C VAL A 137 -0.80 -27.24 5.69
N PHE A 138 -0.94 -25.96 5.35
CA PHE A 138 -2.16 -25.22 5.65
C PHE A 138 -3.40 -25.72 4.88
N LEU A 139 -3.25 -26.23 3.65
CA LEU A 139 -4.39 -26.72 2.84
C LEU A 139 -4.87 -28.12 3.24
N TYR A 140 -3.98 -29.01 3.67
CA TYR A 140 -4.29 -30.44 3.86
C TYR A 140 -4.29 -30.89 5.33
N MET A 141 -3.96 -30.01 6.27
CA MET A 141 -3.90 -30.37 7.69
C MET A 141 -5.30 -30.63 8.28
N PRO A 142 -5.45 -31.61 9.20
CA PRO A 142 -6.71 -31.83 9.90
C PRO A 142 -7.18 -30.57 10.64
N ALA A 143 -8.48 -30.28 10.57
CA ALA A 143 -9.05 -29.02 11.07
C ALA A 143 -8.70 -28.71 12.54
N LEU A 144 -8.62 -29.73 13.40
CA LEU A 144 -8.26 -29.57 14.81
C LEU A 144 -6.80 -29.11 14.99
N VAL A 145 -5.87 -29.72 14.26
CA VAL A 145 -4.44 -29.33 14.29
C VAL A 145 -4.26 -27.96 13.67
N PHE A 146 -4.97 -27.68 12.57
CA PHE A 146 -4.96 -26.38 11.92
C PHE A 146 -5.45 -25.29 12.86
N SER A 147 -6.57 -25.50 13.55
CA SER A 147 -7.11 -24.55 14.54
C SER A 147 -6.13 -24.29 15.68
N PHE A 148 -5.48 -25.33 16.20
CA PHE A 148 -4.44 -25.18 17.22
C PHE A 148 -3.25 -24.35 16.72
N ILE A 149 -2.73 -24.64 15.53
CA ILE A 149 -1.61 -23.88 14.94
C ILE A 149 -2.00 -22.44 14.65
N GLN A 150 -3.19 -22.19 14.10
CA GLN A 150 -3.70 -20.85 13.89
C GLN A 150 -3.76 -20.05 15.20
N HIS A 151 -4.19 -20.69 16.29
CA HIS A 151 -4.20 -20.06 17.60
C HIS A 151 -2.79 -19.68 18.07
N ILE A 152 -1.83 -20.60 17.98
CA ILE A 152 -0.42 -20.33 18.33
C ILE A 152 0.18 -19.23 17.46
N LEU A 153 -0.02 -19.27 16.13
CA LEU A 153 0.44 -18.23 15.21
C LEU A 153 -0.19 -16.87 15.51
N THR A 154 -1.48 -16.85 15.86
CA THR A 154 -2.17 -15.62 16.26
C THR A 154 -1.60 -15.05 17.56
N LEU A 155 -1.30 -15.90 18.54
CA LEU A 155 -0.72 -15.44 19.81
C LEU A 155 0.72 -14.93 19.64
N LEU A 156 1.56 -15.66 18.91
CA LEU A 156 2.99 -15.38 18.84
C LEU A 156 3.38 -14.38 17.74
N VAL A 157 2.75 -14.46 16.57
CA VAL A 157 3.19 -13.76 15.36
C VAL A 157 2.18 -12.75 14.85
N LEU A 158 0.89 -13.05 14.96
CA LEU A 158 -0.19 -12.21 14.42
C LEU A 158 -1.02 -11.57 15.54
N ASN A 159 -0.42 -11.29 16.70
CA ASN A 159 -1.10 -10.57 17.77
C ASN A 159 -1.13 -9.07 17.46
N LYS A 160 -2.01 -8.34 18.17
CA LYS A 160 -2.21 -6.89 17.97
C LYS A 160 -0.92 -6.07 18.02
N VAL A 161 0.01 -6.41 18.91
CA VAL A 161 1.26 -5.66 19.08
C VAL A 161 2.19 -5.86 17.89
N VAL A 162 2.37 -7.12 17.45
CA VAL A 162 3.21 -7.44 16.29
C VAL A 162 2.59 -6.88 15.00
N CYS A 163 1.28 -7.02 14.83
CA CYS A 163 0.56 -6.45 13.69
C CYS A 163 0.67 -4.92 13.65
N TRP A 164 0.57 -4.21 14.77
CA TRP A 164 0.75 -2.76 14.82
C TRP A 164 2.19 -2.34 14.51
N LEU A 165 3.17 -2.86 15.26
CA LEU A 165 4.56 -2.41 15.18
C LEU A 165 5.27 -2.88 13.89
N GLY A 166 4.93 -4.07 13.41
CA GLY A 166 5.59 -4.69 12.26
C GLY A 166 4.85 -4.47 10.94
N LEU A 167 3.52 -4.59 10.96
CA LEU A 167 2.69 -4.55 9.74
C LEU A 167 1.87 -3.26 9.61
N GLY A 168 1.90 -2.38 10.60
CA GLY A 168 1.15 -1.12 10.59
C GLY A 168 -0.36 -1.29 10.71
N VAL A 169 -0.84 -2.37 11.34
CA VAL A 169 -2.28 -2.65 11.50
C VAL A 169 -2.79 -2.20 12.89
N PRO A 170 -3.64 -1.15 12.98
CA PRO A 170 -4.28 -0.69 14.21
C PRO A 170 -5.03 -1.73 15.00
N PRO A 171 -5.05 -1.63 16.34
CA PRO A 171 -5.95 -2.42 17.17
C PRO A 171 -7.42 -2.30 16.75
N LYS A 172 -7.88 -1.13 16.28
CA LYS A 172 -9.26 -0.96 15.79
C LYS A 172 -9.49 -1.71 14.47
N GLN A 173 -8.58 -1.58 13.51
CA GLN A 173 -8.62 -2.34 12.25
C GLN A 173 -8.53 -3.86 12.50
N TYR A 174 -7.69 -4.29 13.44
CA TYR A 174 -7.61 -5.67 13.90
C TYR A 174 -8.95 -6.16 14.44
N ASN A 175 -9.62 -5.36 15.27
CA ASN A 175 -10.92 -5.72 15.82
C ASN A 175 -12.01 -5.78 14.74
N LEU A 176 -11.94 -4.94 13.70
CA LEU A 176 -12.87 -4.98 12.56
C LEU A 176 -12.80 -6.32 11.81
N ILE A 177 -11.60 -6.89 11.67
CA ILE A 177 -11.43 -8.23 11.10
C ILE A 177 -12.15 -9.29 11.96
N GLY A 178 -11.97 -9.21 13.28
CA GLY A 178 -12.61 -10.10 14.24
C GLY A 178 -14.14 -9.96 14.29
N SER A 179 -14.68 -8.74 14.11
CA SER A 179 -16.13 -8.52 14.11
C SER A 179 -16.84 -9.15 12.90
N ASP A 180 -16.12 -9.45 11.83
CA ASP A 180 -16.64 -10.23 10.70
C ASP A 180 -16.58 -11.74 10.95
N GLY A 181 -16.21 -12.18 12.15
CA GLY A 181 -16.08 -13.60 12.50
C GLY A 181 -14.83 -14.28 11.92
N ARG A 182 -13.87 -13.51 11.38
CA ARG A 182 -12.63 -14.04 10.79
C ARG A 182 -11.46 -13.97 11.76
N GLY A 183 -10.71 -15.06 11.86
CA GLY A 183 -9.46 -15.08 12.64
C GLY A 183 -8.35 -14.33 11.91
N MET A 184 -7.43 -13.68 12.63
CA MET A 184 -6.33 -12.93 11.99
C MET A 184 -5.41 -13.84 11.15
N CYS A 185 -5.14 -15.06 11.60
CA CYS A 185 -4.35 -16.02 10.82
C CYS A 185 -5.06 -16.44 9.52
N GLU A 186 -6.37 -16.68 9.58
CA GLU A 186 -7.20 -16.97 8.41
C GLU A 186 -7.20 -15.77 7.45
N TYR A 187 -7.37 -14.56 7.98
CA TYR A 187 -7.36 -13.31 7.21
C TYR A 187 -6.04 -13.11 6.45
N ALA A 188 -4.91 -13.24 7.15
CA ALA A 188 -3.58 -13.13 6.54
C ALA A 188 -3.34 -14.23 5.50
N GLY A 189 -3.77 -15.46 5.80
CA GLY A 189 -3.70 -16.60 4.87
C GLY A 189 -4.50 -16.35 3.60
N ALA A 190 -5.77 -15.95 3.72
CA ALA A 190 -6.66 -15.65 2.61
C ALA A 190 -6.15 -14.47 1.76
N THR A 191 -5.61 -13.43 2.40
CA THR A 191 -4.97 -12.29 1.74
C THR A 191 -3.84 -12.75 0.80
N LEU A 192 -2.85 -13.46 1.35
CA LEU A 192 -1.68 -13.92 0.61
C LEU A 192 -2.03 -14.98 -0.43
N HIS A 193 -2.87 -15.95 -0.05
CA HIS A 193 -3.29 -17.03 -0.94
C HIS A 193 -4.11 -16.50 -2.11
N GLY A 194 -5.08 -15.61 -1.86
CA GLY A 194 -5.88 -15.00 -2.92
C GLY A 194 -5.01 -14.21 -3.92
N ALA A 195 -4.09 -13.36 -3.42
CA ALA A 195 -3.17 -12.63 -4.29
C ALA A 195 -2.28 -13.58 -5.13
N ALA A 196 -1.73 -14.63 -4.51
CA ALA A 196 -0.89 -15.61 -5.20
C ALA A 196 -1.64 -16.44 -6.25
N MET A 197 -2.94 -16.70 -6.03
CA MET A 197 -3.76 -17.52 -6.93
C MET A 197 -4.44 -16.70 -8.04
N GLN A 198 -4.70 -15.41 -7.83
CA GLN A 198 -5.53 -14.61 -8.74
C GLN A 198 -4.80 -13.50 -9.48
N THR A 199 -3.55 -13.19 -9.12
CA THR A 199 -2.80 -12.09 -9.74
C THR A 199 -1.38 -12.53 -10.09
N LEU A 200 -0.86 -12.09 -11.23
CA LEU A 200 0.45 -12.54 -11.72
C LEU A 200 1.56 -11.61 -11.22
N MET A 201 2.53 -12.14 -10.47
CA MET A 201 3.60 -11.34 -9.86
C MET A 201 4.52 -10.68 -10.90
N SER A 202 4.71 -11.34 -12.04
CA SER A 202 5.69 -10.94 -13.05
C SER A 202 5.32 -9.71 -13.87
N ASN A 203 4.02 -9.39 -13.99
CA ASN A 203 3.55 -8.23 -14.78
C ASN A 203 2.33 -7.48 -14.20
N ASP A 204 1.63 -8.02 -13.20
CA ASP A 204 0.40 -7.41 -12.68
C ASP A 204 0.58 -6.95 -11.22
N ASN A 205 1.11 -7.83 -10.38
CA ASN A 205 1.20 -7.62 -8.94
C ASN A 205 2.60 -7.19 -8.46
N TYR A 206 2.93 -5.94 -8.78
CA TYR A 206 4.19 -5.34 -8.33
C TYR A 206 4.26 -5.15 -6.81
N PHE A 207 3.11 -5.09 -6.11
CA PHE A 207 3.06 -4.86 -4.65
C PHE A 207 3.74 -5.98 -3.89
N TYR A 208 3.39 -7.23 -4.18
CA TYR A 208 4.02 -8.39 -3.53
C TYR A 208 5.36 -8.74 -4.15
N ARG A 209 5.54 -8.49 -5.46
CA ARG A 209 6.83 -8.71 -6.13
C ARG A 209 7.95 -7.96 -5.42
N VAL A 210 7.81 -6.65 -5.22
CA VAL A 210 8.86 -5.84 -4.59
C VAL A 210 9.15 -6.28 -3.15
N CYS A 211 8.15 -6.79 -2.43
CA CYS A 211 8.37 -7.38 -1.11
C CYS A 211 9.25 -8.64 -1.15
N MET A 212 9.15 -9.44 -2.21
CA MET A 212 9.93 -10.68 -2.36
C MET A 212 11.30 -10.48 -3.01
N THR A 213 11.45 -9.48 -3.87
CA THR A 213 12.67 -9.27 -4.67
C THR A 213 13.46 -8.03 -4.28
N GLY A 214 12.83 -7.06 -3.61
CA GLY A 214 13.43 -5.77 -3.25
C GLY A 214 13.63 -4.81 -4.43
N SER A 215 12.97 -5.05 -5.55
CA SER A 215 12.99 -4.20 -6.75
C SER A 215 11.78 -4.47 -7.63
N PHE A 216 11.48 -3.54 -8.54
CA PHE A 216 10.48 -3.71 -9.60
C PHE A 216 11.12 -4.23 -10.90
N THR A 217 10.28 -4.66 -11.85
CA THR A 217 10.66 -4.84 -13.26
C THR A 217 9.90 -3.87 -14.13
N LYS A 218 10.37 -3.61 -15.36
CA LYS A 218 9.67 -2.73 -16.30
C LYS A 218 8.25 -3.22 -16.56
N GLU A 219 8.04 -4.53 -16.53
CA GLU A 219 6.75 -5.20 -16.71
C GLU A 219 5.87 -5.15 -15.45
N SER A 220 6.46 -5.09 -14.25
CA SER A 220 5.74 -5.12 -12.97
C SER A 220 6.27 -4.02 -12.06
N CYS A 221 5.78 -2.81 -12.32
CA CYS A 221 6.08 -1.60 -11.58
C CYS A 221 4.83 -0.71 -11.42
N PRO A 222 4.81 0.17 -10.41
CA PRO A 222 3.85 1.27 -10.35
C PRO A 222 3.85 2.09 -11.64
N GLU A 223 2.66 2.51 -12.09
CA GLU A 223 2.51 3.18 -13.40
C GLU A 223 3.41 4.40 -13.57
N TYR A 224 3.65 5.18 -12.50
CA TYR A 224 4.53 6.36 -12.55
C TYR A 224 5.98 6.06 -12.95
N LEU A 225 6.41 4.80 -12.88
CA LEU A 225 7.74 4.33 -13.32
C LEU A 225 7.76 3.78 -14.74
N THR A 226 6.62 3.69 -15.41
CA THR A 226 6.59 3.45 -16.85
C THR A 226 7.11 4.70 -17.57
N GLU A 227 7.86 4.52 -18.64
CA GLU A 227 8.46 5.64 -19.38
C GLU A 227 7.40 6.62 -19.91
N SER A 228 6.27 6.09 -20.40
CA SER A 228 5.16 6.89 -20.90
C SER A 228 4.51 7.76 -19.82
N CYS A 229 4.31 7.23 -18.61
CA CYS A 229 3.73 7.97 -17.49
C CYS A 229 4.74 8.94 -16.88
N PHE A 230 6.00 8.52 -16.76
CA PHE A 230 7.10 9.39 -16.34
C PHE A 230 7.17 10.65 -17.21
N LYS A 231 7.10 10.49 -18.54
CA LYS A 231 7.11 11.62 -19.47
C LYS A 231 5.94 12.58 -19.22
N LYS A 232 4.71 12.08 -19.11
CA LYS A 232 3.53 12.91 -18.79
C LYS A 232 3.69 13.68 -17.47
N LEU A 233 4.25 13.02 -16.45
CA LEU A 233 4.50 13.64 -15.15
C LEU A 233 5.57 14.73 -15.27
N LYS A 234 6.70 14.44 -15.92
CA LYS A 234 7.81 15.37 -16.14
C LYS A 234 7.42 16.58 -16.99
N ASP A 235 6.55 16.39 -17.99
CA ASP A 235 6.02 17.44 -18.87
C ASP A 235 5.08 18.43 -18.16
N GLY A 236 4.77 18.20 -16.88
CA GLY A 236 4.18 19.21 -16.01
C GLY A 236 3.16 18.69 -15.01
N LEU A 237 2.58 17.50 -15.21
CA LEU A 237 1.52 16.98 -14.32
C LEU A 237 2.02 16.77 -12.88
N VAL A 238 3.31 16.51 -12.68
CA VAL A 238 3.90 16.39 -11.35
C VAL A 238 3.82 17.69 -10.53
N ASN A 239 3.66 18.85 -11.18
CA ASN A 239 3.49 20.14 -10.50
C ASN A 239 2.11 20.28 -9.84
N ASN A 240 1.15 19.41 -10.15
CA ASN A 240 -0.19 19.43 -9.55
C ASN A 240 -0.22 18.81 -8.15
N ILE A 241 0.90 18.30 -7.63
CA ILE A 241 0.97 17.60 -6.35
C ILE A 241 1.48 18.55 -5.26
N SER A 242 0.74 18.68 -4.16
CA SER A 242 1.26 19.20 -2.89
C SER A 242 1.43 18.07 -1.89
N VAL A 243 2.52 18.10 -1.13
CA VAL A 243 2.84 17.08 -0.11
C VAL A 243 2.78 17.74 1.27
N HIS A 244 1.98 17.18 2.15
CA HIS A 244 1.73 17.67 3.50
C HIS A 244 2.13 16.60 4.52
N THR A 245 2.91 16.98 5.52
CA THR A 245 3.14 16.14 6.70
C THR A 245 2.31 16.69 7.85
N ASP A 246 1.07 16.21 7.98
CA ASP A 246 0.09 16.77 8.91
C ASP A 246 -1.06 15.76 9.13
N TYR A 247 -1.98 16.09 10.04
CA TYR A 247 -3.23 15.39 10.21
C TYR A 247 -4.13 15.57 8.98
N PHE A 248 -4.82 14.48 8.60
CA PHE A 248 -5.73 14.45 7.47
C PHE A 248 -6.80 15.55 7.55
N GLY A 249 -7.41 15.74 8.73
CA GLY A 249 -8.41 16.77 8.97
C GLY A 249 -7.90 18.19 8.75
N SER A 250 -6.67 18.49 9.19
CA SER A 250 -6.03 19.80 8.99
C SER A 250 -5.91 20.14 7.51
N VAL A 251 -5.40 19.20 6.70
CA VAL A 251 -5.22 19.41 5.26
C VAL A 251 -6.56 19.46 4.52
N LEU A 252 -7.50 18.58 4.91
CA LEU A 252 -8.86 18.57 4.36
C LEU A 252 -9.57 19.91 4.59
N ALA A 253 -9.33 20.59 5.71
CA ALA A 253 -9.97 21.86 6.03
C ALA A 253 -9.48 23.04 5.16
N LEU A 254 -8.36 22.90 4.44
CA LEU A 254 -7.73 24.01 3.70
C LEU A 254 -8.49 24.43 2.44
N ARG A 255 -9.34 23.56 1.87
CA ARG A 255 -10.02 23.82 0.59
C ARG A 255 -11.21 22.89 0.36
N LYS A 256 -11.92 23.12 -0.73
CA LYS A 256 -12.95 22.19 -1.23
C LYS A 256 -12.37 21.13 -2.15
N TYR A 257 -12.94 19.93 -2.11
CA TYR A 257 -12.49 18.76 -2.88
C TYR A 257 -13.63 18.16 -3.70
N THR A 258 -13.33 17.75 -4.93
CA THR A 258 -14.25 16.96 -5.78
C THR A 258 -14.13 15.47 -5.52
N LYS A 259 -12.94 15.00 -5.13
CA LYS A 259 -12.65 13.60 -4.83
C LYS A 259 -11.75 13.53 -3.59
N VAL A 260 -12.04 12.60 -2.68
CA VAL A 260 -11.24 12.33 -1.49
C VAL A 260 -10.97 10.84 -1.37
N VAL A 261 -9.70 10.45 -1.29
CA VAL A 261 -9.27 9.05 -1.14
C VAL A 261 -8.87 8.83 0.32
N LEU A 262 -9.71 8.13 1.07
CA LEU A 262 -9.47 7.84 2.49
C LEU A 262 -8.59 6.60 2.69
N MET A 263 -8.42 5.77 1.66
CA MET A 263 -7.77 4.46 1.78
C MET A 263 -8.44 3.65 2.90
N ASP A 264 -7.67 3.05 3.80
CA ASP A 264 -8.13 2.33 4.99
C ASP A 264 -8.01 3.17 6.28
N HIS A 265 -7.72 4.46 6.16
CA HIS A 265 -7.53 5.38 7.29
C HIS A 265 -8.70 5.33 8.29
N VAL A 266 -9.93 5.19 7.80
CA VAL A 266 -11.13 5.21 8.65
C VAL A 266 -11.18 4.02 9.61
N ASP A 267 -10.58 2.88 9.24
CA ASP A 267 -10.47 1.71 10.12
C ASP A 267 -9.59 1.97 11.36
N TRP A 268 -8.78 3.03 11.32
CA TRP A 268 -7.85 3.42 12.38
C TRP A 268 -8.52 4.32 13.43
N LEU A 269 -9.56 5.04 13.03
CA LEU A 269 -10.18 6.12 13.80
C LEU A 269 -11.19 5.59 14.80
N ASN A 270 -11.15 6.03 16.06
CA ASN A 270 -12.24 5.77 17.01
C ASN A 270 -13.56 6.47 16.58
N ASP A 271 -14.66 6.16 17.26
CA ASP A 271 -15.99 6.61 16.80
C ASP A 271 -16.14 8.14 16.83
N GLN A 272 -15.54 8.81 17.82
CA GLN A 272 -15.50 10.27 17.88
C GLN A 272 -14.76 10.87 16.67
N LEU A 273 -13.58 10.32 16.33
CA LEU A 273 -12.80 10.79 15.19
C LEU A 273 -13.47 10.49 13.84
N VAL A 274 -14.26 9.41 13.75
CA VAL A 274 -15.09 9.12 12.58
C VAL A 274 -16.17 10.19 12.41
N GLU A 275 -16.84 10.60 13.49
CA GLU A 275 -17.83 11.68 13.47
C GLU A 275 -17.20 13.02 13.06
N GLU A 276 -16.05 13.37 13.65
CA GLU A 276 -15.29 14.57 13.28
C GLU A 276 -14.85 14.55 11.81
N LEU A 277 -14.37 13.40 11.32
CA LEU A 277 -14.03 13.20 9.92
C LEU A 277 -15.26 13.38 9.02
N ALA A 278 -16.40 12.77 9.36
CA ALA A 278 -17.63 12.85 8.58
C ALA A 278 -18.15 14.29 8.48
N ALA A 279 -18.15 15.03 9.60
CA ALA A 279 -18.51 16.45 9.63
C ALA A 279 -17.55 17.31 8.78
N ASN A 280 -16.24 17.03 8.83
CA ASN A 280 -15.26 17.73 8.00
C ASN A 280 -15.43 17.40 6.50
N LEU A 281 -15.65 16.13 6.16
CA LEU A 281 -15.93 15.72 4.77
C LEU A 281 -17.22 16.36 4.25
N GLN A 282 -18.28 16.39 5.06
CA GLN A 282 -19.55 17.05 4.70
C GLN A 282 -19.34 18.52 4.33
N LYS A 283 -18.49 19.22 5.09
CA LYS A 283 -18.14 20.62 4.84
C LYS A 283 -17.27 20.76 3.61
N GLN A 284 -16.27 19.91 3.40
CA GLN A 284 -15.18 20.16 2.43
C GLN A 284 -15.33 19.44 1.09
N VAL A 285 -16.14 18.38 1.01
CA VAL A 285 -16.48 17.74 -0.27
C VAL A 285 -17.64 18.50 -0.90
N VAL A 286 -17.46 18.94 -2.16
CA VAL A 286 -18.51 19.64 -2.91
C VAL A 286 -19.70 18.72 -3.19
N SER A 287 -20.91 19.26 -3.39
CA SER A 287 -22.07 18.45 -3.85
C SER A 287 -21.73 17.75 -5.17
N GLY A 288 -22.11 16.49 -5.31
CA GLY A 288 -21.68 15.58 -6.39
C GLY A 288 -20.22 15.11 -6.30
N GLY A 289 -19.46 15.56 -5.30
CA GLY A 289 -18.12 15.08 -5.00
C GLY A 289 -18.14 13.67 -4.42
N ARG A 290 -17.03 12.93 -4.52
CA ARG A 290 -16.95 11.51 -4.10
C ARG A 290 -15.87 11.28 -3.07
N ILE A 291 -16.18 10.48 -2.06
CA ILE A 291 -15.20 9.87 -1.16
C ILE A 291 -15.06 8.39 -1.49
N ILE A 292 -13.85 7.83 -1.42
CA ILE A 292 -13.59 6.39 -1.63
C ILE A 292 -12.71 5.83 -0.52
N TRP A 293 -12.99 4.60 -0.09
CA TRP A 293 -12.23 3.91 0.96
C TRP A 293 -12.28 2.39 0.79
N ARG A 294 -11.31 1.70 1.37
CA ARG A 294 -11.32 0.24 1.55
C ARG A 294 -11.39 -0.06 3.04
N SER A 295 -11.96 -1.19 3.41
CA SER A 295 -12.05 -1.59 4.83
C SER A 295 -11.64 -3.04 5.02
N ALA A 296 -10.99 -3.31 6.15
CA ALA A 296 -10.76 -4.66 6.64
C ALA A 296 -12.05 -5.38 7.03
N SER A 297 -13.15 -4.64 7.27
CA SER A 297 -14.50 -5.20 7.50
C SER A 297 -15.29 -5.36 6.20
N LEU A 298 -16.17 -6.36 6.14
CA LEU A 298 -17.18 -6.55 5.10
C LEU A 298 -18.25 -5.44 5.13
N ASN A 299 -18.58 -4.94 6.32
CA ASN A 299 -19.64 -3.96 6.55
C ASN A 299 -19.18 -2.94 7.62
N PRO A 300 -18.27 -2.02 7.28
CA PRO A 300 -17.73 -1.08 8.24
C PRO A 300 -18.82 -0.23 8.90
N PRO A 301 -18.81 -0.06 10.24
CA PRO A 301 -19.89 0.60 10.97
C PRO A 301 -20.03 2.09 10.61
N TYR A 302 -18.94 2.73 10.21
CA TYR A 302 -18.88 4.14 9.87
C TYR A 302 -19.59 4.52 8.55
N VAL A 303 -20.05 3.54 7.76
CA VAL A 303 -20.94 3.78 6.59
C VAL A 303 -22.20 4.54 7.01
N LYS A 304 -22.77 4.20 8.17
CA LYS A 304 -23.96 4.86 8.71
C LYS A 304 -23.69 6.31 9.09
N VAL A 305 -22.49 6.58 9.63
CA VAL A 305 -22.06 7.92 10.01
C VAL A 305 -21.91 8.81 8.78
N PHE A 306 -21.27 8.33 7.72
CA PHE A 306 -21.20 9.05 6.44
C PHE A 306 -22.58 9.29 5.84
N SER A 307 -23.47 8.30 5.90
CA SER A 307 -24.85 8.44 5.43
C SER A 307 -25.62 9.54 6.18
N ALA A 308 -25.49 9.59 7.51
CA ALA A 308 -26.07 10.63 8.35
C ALA A 308 -25.51 12.03 8.03
N HIS A 309 -24.26 12.10 7.56
CA HIS A 309 -23.60 13.33 7.13
C HIS A 309 -23.87 13.71 5.66
N GLY A 310 -24.91 13.14 5.04
CA GLY A 310 -25.36 13.52 3.71
C GLY A 310 -24.48 12.98 2.57
N PHE A 311 -23.89 11.82 2.77
CA PHE A 311 -23.30 11.03 1.71
C PHE A 311 -24.23 9.88 1.31
N ASP A 312 -24.28 9.57 0.02
CA ASP A 312 -24.95 8.39 -0.50
C ASP A 312 -23.91 7.27 -0.65
N CYS A 313 -23.91 6.31 0.27
CA CYS A 313 -22.86 5.30 0.39
C CYS A 313 -23.17 4.01 -0.38
N HIS A 314 -22.20 3.55 -1.15
CA HIS A 314 -22.30 2.38 -2.03
C HIS A 314 -21.16 1.41 -1.74
N CYS A 315 -21.49 0.14 -1.55
CA CYS A 315 -20.50 -0.93 -1.54
C CYS A 315 -20.25 -1.34 -2.99
N VAL A 316 -19.00 -1.27 -3.44
CA VAL A 316 -18.61 -1.69 -4.80
C VAL A 316 -18.53 -3.20 -4.84
N HIS A 317 -17.79 -3.80 -3.91
CA HIS A 317 -17.61 -5.23 -3.79
C HIS A 317 -17.06 -5.64 -2.43
N ARG A 318 -17.24 -6.91 -2.11
CA ARG A 318 -16.68 -7.60 -0.95
C ARG A 318 -15.88 -8.82 -1.39
N ILE A 319 -14.93 -9.21 -0.55
CA ILE A 319 -14.12 -10.44 -0.77
C ILE A 319 -14.96 -11.72 -0.75
N THR A 320 -16.17 -11.67 -0.19
CA THR A 320 -17.15 -12.75 -0.16
C THR A 320 -18.00 -12.85 -1.43
N ASP A 321 -17.94 -11.85 -2.31
CA ASP A 321 -18.74 -11.85 -3.53
C ASP A 321 -18.13 -12.88 -4.51
N LYS A 322 -18.98 -13.81 -4.99
CA LYS A 322 -18.55 -15.01 -5.73
C LYS A 322 -17.70 -14.69 -6.97
N GLU A 323 -17.97 -13.58 -7.63
CA GLU A 323 -17.27 -13.16 -8.85
C GLU A 323 -15.79 -12.86 -8.63
N TYR A 324 -15.38 -12.52 -7.41
CA TYR A 324 -13.99 -12.17 -7.08
C TYR A 324 -13.15 -13.35 -6.60
N ASN A 325 -13.75 -14.54 -6.37
CA ASN A 325 -13.03 -15.74 -5.93
C ASN A 325 -12.04 -15.50 -4.76
N GLY A 326 -12.43 -14.66 -3.79
CA GLY A 326 -11.61 -14.33 -2.63
C GLY A 326 -10.43 -13.39 -2.90
N CYS A 327 -10.39 -12.72 -4.06
CA CYS A 327 -9.38 -11.70 -4.39
C CYS A 327 -9.99 -10.49 -5.09
N ILE A 328 -10.16 -9.38 -4.38
CA ILE A 328 -10.85 -8.18 -4.92
C ILE A 328 -9.92 -7.15 -5.53
N ASP A 329 -8.63 -7.18 -5.21
CA ASP A 329 -7.60 -6.34 -5.81
C ASP A 329 -6.21 -6.98 -5.67
N ARG A 330 -5.19 -6.34 -6.25
CA ARG A 330 -3.80 -6.84 -6.25
C ARG A 330 -3.14 -6.91 -4.87
N VAL A 331 -3.61 -6.14 -3.90
CA VAL A 331 -3.10 -6.20 -2.53
C VAL A 331 -3.89 -7.23 -1.72
N ASN A 332 -5.16 -7.44 -2.03
CA ASN A 332 -6.08 -8.38 -1.40
C ASN A 332 -6.13 -8.31 0.14
N MET A 333 -5.77 -7.16 0.70
CA MET A 333 -5.65 -6.96 2.14
C MET A 333 -6.95 -6.45 2.76
N TYR A 334 -7.95 -6.08 1.97
CA TYR A 334 -9.19 -5.50 2.46
C TYR A 334 -10.37 -6.41 2.11
N ALA A 335 -11.38 -6.39 2.96
CA ALA A 335 -12.56 -7.22 2.81
C ALA A 335 -13.65 -6.56 1.97
N SER A 336 -13.61 -5.24 1.83
CA SER A 336 -14.58 -4.49 1.04
C SER A 336 -14.03 -3.18 0.46
N PHE A 337 -14.63 -2.73 -0.64
CA PHE A 337 -14.36 -1.45 -1.27
C PHE A 337 -15.65 -0.65 -1.40
N TRP A 338 -15.57 0.64 -1.11
CA TRP A 338 -16.73 1.52 -1.02
C TRP A 338 -16.45 2.89 -1.62
N TYR A 339 -17.52 3.53 -2.09
CA TYR A 339 -17.53 4.96 -2.35
C TYR A 339 -18.78 5.60 -1.76
N ALA A 340 -18.75 6.91 -1.61
CA ALA A 340 -19.96 7.67 -1.34
C ALA A 340 -19.96 9.01 -2.07
N ASP A 341 -21.11 9.36 -2.64
CA ASP A 341 -21.31 10.63 -3.33
C ASP A 341 -21.97 11.64 -2.40
N ARG A 342 -21.47 12.88 -2.38
CA ARG A 342 -22.01 13.96 -1.56
C ARG A 342 -23.34 14.41 -2.17
N LYS A 343 -24.42 14.30 -1.39
CA LYS A 343 -25.75 14.81 -1.75
C LYS A 343 -25.73 16.32 -1.90
#